data_AF-A0A6G0PJI2-F1
#
_entry.id   AF-A0A6G0PJI2-F1
#
_cell.length_a   1.000
_cell.length_b   1.000
_cell.length_c   1.000
_cell.angle_alpha   90.00
_cell.angle_beta   90.00
_cell.angle_gamma   90.00
#
_symmetry.space_group_name_H-M   'P 1'
#
loop_
_entity.id
_entity.type
_entity.pdbx_description
1 polymer ?
#
loop_
_entity_poly.entity_id
_entity_poly.type
_entity_poly.pdbx_seq_one_letter_code
_entity_poly.pdbx_strand_id
1 'polypeptide(L)'
;MFASRVSTALRRAATRRPSPQLSSVYAPQRGAPGALVGRGFAQVTFTFVDGEGESTRVAAEEGQTLLDVAHENDVELEGACGGELACSTCHLVFEKRIFDGLPEISEEEEDMLDLAWGLTDTSRLGCQITVTKEMEGMTVRIPDEADNLM
;
A
#
# COMPACT_ATOMS: atom_id res chain seq x y z
N MET A 1 26.69 -80.95 12.89
CA MET A 1 26.18 -79.97 13.87
C MET A 1 25.04 -79.21 13.19
N PHE A 2 23.84 -79.26 13.79
CA PHE A 2 22.61 -78.44 13.66
C PHE A 2 22.48 -77.50 12.44
N ALA A 3 21.34 -77.32 11.76
CA ALA A 3 19.93 -77.45 12.11
C ALA A 3 19.15 -77.33 10.75
N SER A 4 18.06 -78.06 10.50
CA SER A 4 16.69 -77.81 10.98
C SER A 4 15.88 -76.85 10.09
N ARG A 5 14.78 -77.40 9.54
CA ARG A 5 13.42 -76.79 9.45
C ARG A 5 13.19 -75.66 8.44
N VAL A 6 12.37 -75.85 7.40
CA VAL A 6 10.89 -75.99 7.33
C VAL A 6 10.21 -74.67 6.96
N SER A 7 9.52 -74.73 5.82
CA SER A 7 8.24 -74.11 5.44
C SER A 7 8.01 -72.60 5.37
N THR A 8 7.62 -72.19 4.16
CA THR A 8 6.30 -71.63 3.79
C THR A 8 5.76 -70.44 4.57
N ALA A 9 5.63 -69.29 3.89
CA ALA A 9 4.36 -68.58 3.61
C ALA A 9 4.69 -67.15 3.11
N LEU A 10 4.35 -66.74 1.88
CA LEU A 10 3.05 -66.22 1.41
C LEU A 10 2.54 -64.99 2.17
N ARG A 11 2.53 -63.84 1.48
CA ARG A 11 1.43 -62.83 1.30
C ARG A 11 2.02 -61.43 1.08
N ARG A 12 1.90 -60.88 -0.13
CA ARG A 12 0.86 -59.96 -0.64
C ARG A 12 0.93 -58.53 -0.07
N ALA A 13 1.10 -57.58 -1.00
CA ALA A 13 0.50 -56.22 -1.10
C ALA A 13 1.58 -55.25 -1.59
N ALA A 14 1.66 -54.92 -2.88
CA ALA A 14 0.83 -53.91 -3.55
C ALA A 14 0.86 -52.53 -2.85
N THR A 15 1.37 -51.56 -3.62
CA THR A 15 1.19 -50.10 -3.51
C THR A 15 1.87 -49.37 -2.36
N ARG A 16 3.01 -48.73 -2.67
CA ARG A 16 3.25 -47.33 -2.27
C ARG A 16 3.88 -46.58 -3.45
N ARG A 17 3.05 -45.85 -4.19
CA ARG A 17 3.49 -44.79 -5.11
C ARG A 17 4.32 -43.78 -4.30
N PRO A 18 5.46 -43.28 -4.81
CA PRO A 18 6.10 -42.12 -4.21
C PRO A 18 5.19 -40.90 -4.41
N SER A 19 4.95 -40.18 -3.30
CA SER A 19 4.14 -38.96 -3.25
C SER A 19 4.69 -37.87 -4.18
N PRO A 20 3.83 -37.02 -4.75
CA PRO A 20 4.27 -35.90 -5.58
C PRO A 20 4.93 -34.82 -4.72
N GLN A 21 5.97 -34.23 -5.30
CA GLN A 21 6.76 -33.11 -4.80
C GLN A 21 5.85 -31.99 -4.27
N LEU A 22 5.99 -31.65 -2.99
CA LEU A 22 5.39 -30.47 -2.36
C LEU A 22 6.47 -29.84 -1.48
N SER A 23 7.26 -28.95 -2.06
CA SER A 23 8.12 -28.04 -1.31
C SER A 23 8.46 -26.83 -2.17
N SER A 24 8.05 -25.67 -1.69
CA SER A 24 8.49 -24.34 -2.08
C SER A 24 7.95 -23.78 -3.40
N VAL A 25 6.62 -23.62 -3.43
CA VAL A 25 5.97 -22.56 -4.22
C VAL A 25 6.12 -21.25 -3.45
N TYR A 26 7.32 -20.68 -3.46
CA TYR A 26 7.55 -19.27 -3.14
C TYR A 26 8.56 -18.76 -4.17
N ALA A 27 8.06 -18.57 -5.38
CA ALA A 27 8.67 -17.61 -6.29
C ALA A 27 8.30 -16.22 -5.74
N PRO A 28 9.26 -15.31 -5.49
CA PRO A 28 8.92 -13.92 -5.25
C PRO A 28 8.27 -13.40 -6.54
N GLN A 29 7.00 -13.05 -6.43
CA GLN A 29 6.28 -12.34 -7.49
C GLN A 29 7.00 -11.00 -7.63
N ARG A 30 7.93 -10.90 -8.59
CA ARG A 30 8.42 -9.59 -9.03
C ARG A 30 7.24 -8.96 -9.75
N GLY A 31 6.46 -8.16 -9.03
CA GLY A 31 5.44 -7.30 -9.62
C GLY A 31 6.14 -6.34 -10.56
N ALA A 32 6.06 -6.61 -11.86
CA ALA A 32 6.35 -5.61 -12.86
C ALA A 32 5.22 -4.56 -12.81
N PRO A 33 5.53 -3.26 -12.98
CA PRO A 33 4.50 -2.24 -13.00
C PRO A 33 3.72 -2.33 -14.31
N GLY A 34 2.39 -2.34 -14.18
CA GLY A 34 1.47 -2.12 -15.29
C GLY A 34 1.00 -3.38 -16.01
N ALA A 35 -0.19 -3.85 -15.66
CA ALA A 35 -1.04 -4.61 -16.58
C ALA A 35 -2.52 -4.63 -16.14
N LEU A 36 -3.32 -3.81 -16.85
CA LEU A 36 -4.71 -4.06 -17.30
C LEU A 36 -5.87 -3.70 -16.34
N VAL A 37 -6.17 -2.41 -16.21
CA VAL A 37 -7.55 -1.95 -15.98
C VAL A 37 -8.06 -1.18 -17.21
N GLY A 38 -8.93 -1.84 -17.96
CA GLY A 38 -9.57 -1.27 -19.14
C GLY A 38 -10.74 -0.36 -18.77
N ARG A 39 -10.48 0.95 -18.75
CA ARG A 39 -11.35 2.10 -19.04
C ARG A 39 -10.41 3.31 -18.91
N GLY A 40 -10.34 4.20 -19.89
CA GLY A 40 -9.32 5.26 -19.93
C GLY A 40 -9.47 6.26 -18.78
N PHE A 41 -8.88 5.96 -17.63
CA PHE A 41 -8.60 6.93 -16.58
C PHE A 41 -7.33 7.69 -16.99
N ALA A 42 -7.31 9.02 -16.86
CA ALA A 42 -6.06 9.72 -17.13
C ALA A 42 -5.06 9.35 -16.04
N GLN A 43 -3.84 8.99 -16.44
CA GLN A 43 -2.75 8.80 -15.49
C GLN A 43 -2.11 10.16 -15.21
N VAL A 44 -1.92 10.44 -13.93
CA VAL A 44 -1.31 11.66 -13.41
C VAL A 44 -0.04 11.27 -12.67
N THR A 45 1.05 11.99 -12.91
CA THR A 45 2.33 11.73 -12.24
C THR A 45 2.65 12.86 -11.28
N PHE A 46 2.98 12.54 -10.03
CA PHE A 46 3.38 13.53 -9.03
C PHE A 46 4.44 12.96 -8.09
N THR A 47 4.88 13.76 -7.12
CA THR A 47 5.97 13.40 -6.21
C THR A 47 5.54 13.54 -4.76
N PHE A 48 5.74 12.48 -3.98
CA PHE A 48 5.73 12.54 -2.53
C PHE A 48 7.11 12.93 -2.02
N VAL A 49 7.16 13.78 -1.01
CA VAL A 49 8.38 14.10 -0.27
C VAL A 49 8.16 13.73 1.17
N ASP A 50 8.97 12.84 1.71
CA ASP A 50 8.85 12.43 3.10
C ASP A 50 9.39 13.51 4.07
N GLY A 51 9.43 13.14 5.35
CA GLY A 51 9.99 13.96 6.40
C GLY A 51 11.50 14.23 6.24
N GLU A 52 12.25 13.19 5.86
CA GLU A 52 13.70 13.21 5.65
C GLU A 52 14.12 13.98 4.37
N GLY A 53 13.17 14.26 3.49
CA GLY A 53 13.37 14.95 2.22
C GLY A 53 13.63 14.01 1.04
N GLU A 54 13.41 12.70 1.18
CA GLU A 54 13.41 11.77 0.05
C GLU A 54 12.18 12.02 -0.82
N SER A 55 12.40 12.09 -2.13
CA SER A 55 11.36 12.35 -3.11
C SER A 55 11.03 11.08 -3.90
N THR A 56 9.80 10.59 -3.76
CA THR A 56 9.30 9.42 -4.48
C THR A 56 8.31 9.84 -5.55
N ARG A 57 8.67 9.60 -6.81
CA ARG A 57 7.81 9.92 -7.96
C ARG A 57 6.87 8.75 -8.22
N VAL A 58 5.58 9.04 -8.22
CA VAL A 58 4.50 8.06 -8.35
C VAL A 58 3.64 8.35 -9.57
N ALA A 59 3.07 7.29 -10.13
CA ALA A 59 2.05 7.39 -11.17
C ALA A 59 0.72 6.93 -10.57
N ALA A 60 -0.31 7.75 -10.72
CA ALA A 60 -1.64 7.52 -10.16
C ALA A 60 -2.70 7.62 -11.24
N GLU A 61 -3.79 6.88 -11.08
CA GLU A 61 -4.97 7.00 -11.93
C GLU A 61 -5.96 8.01 -11.33
N GLU A 62 -6.60 8.80 -12.20
CA GLU A 62 -7.72 9.64 -11.79
C GLU A 62 -8.81 8.83 -11.06
N GLY A 63 -9.26 9.35 -9.93
CA GLY A 63 -10.29 8.69 -9.11
C GLY A 63 -9.75 7.86 -7.95
N GLN A 64 -8.44 7.61 -7.87
CA GLN A 64 -7.82 6.99 -6.69
C GLN A 64 -7.63 8.01 -5.57
N THR A 65 -7.59 7.57 -4.30
CA THR A 65 -7.21 8.44 -3.18
C THR A 65 -5.69 8.55 -3.08
N LEU A 66 -5.18 9.64 -2.51
CA LEU A 66 -3.73 9.77 -2.32
C LEU A 66 -3.15 8.74 -1.35
N LEU A 67 -3.97 8.25 -0.41
CA LEU A 67 -3.58 7.16 0.49
C LEU A 67 -3.35 5.86 -0.29
N ASP A 68 -4.30 5.48 -1.15
CA ASP A 68 -4.16 4.26 -1.97
C ASP A 68 -2.93 4.36 -2.88
N VAL A 69 -2.74 5.51 -3.53
CA VAL A 69 -1.58 5.74 -4.41
C VAL A 69 -0.27 5.62 -3.65
N ALA A 70 -0.20 6.16 -2.43
CA ALA A 70 0.99 6.05 -1.61
C ALA A 70 1.32 4.58 -1.31
N HIS A 71 0.33 3.81 -0.86
CA HIS A 71 0.50 2.38 -0.54
C HIS A 71 0.84 1.53 -1.77
N GLU A 72 0.23 1.81 -2.92
CA GLU A 72 0.52 1.11 -4.18
C GLU A 72 1.94 1.37 -4.73
N ASN A 73 2.55 2.48 -4.33
CA ASN A 73 3.88 2.89 -4.79
C ASN A 73 4.95 2.78 -3.68
N ASP A 74 4.69 2.00 -2.63
CA ASP A 74 5.61 1.78 -1.49
C ASP A 74 6.07 3.10 -0.82
N VAL A 75 5.22 4.13 -0.82
CA VAL A 75 5.45 5.37 -0.07
C VAL A 75 5.00 5.17 1.37
N GLU A 76 5.87 5.55 2.32
CA GLU A 76 5.62 5.41 3.76
C GLU A 76 4.66 6.50 4.26
N LEU A 77 3.39 6.36 3.88
CA LEU A 77 2.28 7.17 4.37
C LEU A 77 1.37 6.32 5.27
N GLU A 78 1.24 6.71 6.53
CA GLU A 78 0.39 6.00 7.47
C GLU A 78 -1.11 6.14 7.15
N GLY A 79 -1.87 5.12 7.52
CA GLY A 79 -3.29 5.01 7.17
C GLY A 79 -4.08 4.15 8.14
N ALA A 80 -3.95 4.41 9.44
CA ALA A 80 -4.39 3.49 10.50
C ALA A 80 -5.89 3.10 10.42
N CYS A 81 -6.75 4.01 9.97
CA CYS A 81 -8.19 3.74 9.80
C CYS A 81 -8.59 3.24 8.40
N GLY A 82 -7.65 3.14 7.46
CA GLY A 82 -7.94 2.73 6.08
C GLY A 82 -8.76 3.74 5.26
N GLY A 83 -8.85 5.01 5.70
CA GLY A 83 -9.57 6.07 4.98
C GLY A 83 -10.98 6.37 5.48
N GLU A 84 -11.40 5.77 6.60
CA GLU A 84 -12.73 5.93 7.20
C GLU A 84 -12.90 7.21 8.05
N LEU A 85 -12.09 8.24 7.81
CA LEU A 85 -12.10 9.53 8.54
C LEU A 85 -12.07 9.37 10.08
N ALA A 86 -11.36 8.37 10.58
CA ALA A 86 -11.28 8.05 12.01
C ALA A 86 -9.88 8.23 12.61
N CYS A 87 -8.94 8.77 11.83
CA CYS A 87 -7.59 9.12 12.28
C CYS A 87 -7.01 10.26 11.42
N SER A 88 -5.89 10.84 11.88
CA SER A 88 -5.14 11.88 11.18
C SER A 88 -3.79 11.42 10.62
N THR A 89 -3.49 10.12 10.63
CA THR A 89 -2.17 9.59 10.23
C THR A 89 -1.88 9.70 8.73
N CYS A 90 -2.92 9.88 7.90
CA CYS A 90 -2.79 10.11 6.46
C CYS A 90 -2.61 11.59 6.10
N HIS A 91 -2.19 12.40 7.06
CA HIS A 91 -1.99 13.84 6.90
C HIS A 91 -0.91 14.13 5.84
N LEU A 92 -1.27 14.98 4.89
CA LEU A 92 -0.39 15.48 3.84
C LEU A 92 -0.40 17.01 3.81
N VAL A 93 0.71 17.60 3.41
CA VAL A 93 0.87 19.05 3.22
C VAL A 93 1.03 19.34 1.74
N PHE A 94 0.14 20.18 1.21
CA PHE A 94 0.06 20.49 -0.21
C PHE A 94 0.75 21.81 -0.54
N GLU A 95 1.20 21.92 -1.79
CA GLU A 95 1.54 23.22 -2.36
C GLU A 95 0.28 24.10 -2.46
N LYS A 96 0.41 25.38 -2.13
CA LYS A 96 -0.71 26.34 -2.16
C LYS A 96 -1.48 26.35 -3.48
N ARG A 97 -0.78 26.24 -4.61
CA ARG A 97 -1.38 26.20 -5.96
C ARG A 97 -2.36 25.03 -6.15
N ILE A 98 -2.11 23.91 -5.50
CA ILE A 98 -2.95 22.71 -5.58
C ILE A 98 -4.03 22.80 -4.52
N PHE A 99 -3.66 23.21 -3.30
CA PHE A 99 -4.59 23.36 -2.19
C PHE A 99 -5.78 24.25 -2.54
N ASP A 100 -5.54 25.38 -3.22
CA ASP A 100 -6.59 26.31 -3.64
C ASP A 100 -7.61 25.69 -4.63
N GLY A 101 -7.25 24.58 -5.30
CA GLY A 101 -8.11 23.83 -6.21
C GLY A 101 -8.75 22.58 -5.61
N LEU A 102 -8.41 22.23 -4.35
CA LEU A 102 -9.00 21.08 -3.66
C LEU A 102 -10.46 21.34 -3.29
N PRO A 103 -11.27 20.28 -3.12
CA PRO A 103 -12.61 20.42 -2.57
C PRO A 103 -12.56 21.09 -1.19
N GLU A 104 -13.63 21.81 -0.84
CA GLU A 104 -13.79 22.38 0.49
C GLU A 104 -13.67 21.27 1.55
N ILE A 105 -12.97 21.59 2.63
CA ILE A 105 -12.78 20.68 3.75
C ILE A 105 -14.11 20.54 4.52
N SER A 106 -14.41 19.33 5.02
CA SER A 106 -15.59 19.13 5.88
C SER A 106 -15.26 19.38 7.34
N GLU A 107 -16.28 19.71 8.15
CA GLU A 107 -16.13 19.91 9.60
C GLU A 107 -15.53 18.67 10.27
N GLU A 108 -15.93 17.45 9.86
CA GLU A 108 -15.36 16.22 10.41
C GLU A 108 -13.89 16.00 10.02
N GLU A 109 -13.47 16.47 8.84
CA GLU A 109 -12.07 16.42 8.44
C GLU A 109 -11.23 17.43 9.23
N GLU A 110 -11.75 18.65 9.45
CA GLU A 110 -11.12 19.66 10.29
C GLU A 110 -10.92 19.15 11.73
N ASP A 111 -11.95 18.57 12.34
CA ASP A 111 -11.89 18.00 13.69
C ASP A 111 -10.79 16.93 13.82
N MET A 112 -10.56 16.13 12.77
CA MET A 112 -9.49 15.13 12.76
C MET A 112 -8.12 15.76 12.50
N LEU A 113 -8.03 16.75 11.61
CA LEU A 113 -6.77 17.45 11.33
C LEU A 113 -6.24 18.25 12.52
N ASP A 114 -7.10 18.72 13.42
CA ASP A 114 -6.69 19.37 14.67
C ASP A 114 -5.86 18.44 15.58
N LEU A 115 -5.99 17.13 15.40
CA LEU A 115 -5.18 16.11 16.09
C LEU A 115 -3.90 15.75 15.33
N ALA A 116 -3.71 16.26 14.11
CA ALA A 116 -2.56 15.97 13.27
C ALA A 116 -1.32 16.72 13.76
N TRP A 117 -0.17 16.08 13.65
CA TRP A 117 1.09 16.73 13.95
C TRP A 117 1.57 17.61 12.79
N GLY A 118 2.17 18.77 13.09
CA GLY A 118 2.75 19.62 12.06
C GLY A 118 1.69 20.22 11.14
N LEU A 119 0.50 20.50 11.68
CA LEU A 119 -0.61 21.12 10.96
C LEU A 119 -0.18 22.47 10.36
N THR A 120 -0.61 22.71 9.12
CA THR A 120 -0.33 23.91 8.32
C THR A 120 -1.61 24.35 7.63
N ASP A 121 -1.63 25.58 7.12
CA ASP A 121 -2.78 26.12 6.38
C ASP A 121 -3.11 25.33 5.10
N THR A 122 -2.17 24.51 4.59
CA THR A 122 -2.36 23.69 3.38
C THR A 122 -2.38 22.19 3.68
N SER A 123 -2.68 21.83 4.92
CA SER A 123 -2.82 20.45 5.38
C SER A 123 -4.18 19.86 4.99
N ARG A 124 -4.19 18.61 4.51
CA ARG A 124 -5.40 17.82 4.28
C ARG A 124 -5.17 16.36 4.63
N LEU A 125 -6.25 15.60 4.82
CA LEU A 125 -6.18 14.15 4.96
C LEU A 125 -6.11 13.50 3.58
N GLY A 126 -5.00 12.84 3.27
CA GLY A 126 -4.75 12.22 1.97
C GLY A 126 -5.79 11.18 1.55
N CYS A 127 -6.49 10.56 2.51
CA CYS A 127 -7.59 9.64 2.21
C CYS A 127 -8.86 10.33 1.68
N GLN A 128 -9.07 11.62 1.97
CA GLN A 128 -10.23 12.39 1.48
C GLN A 128 -9.94 13.06 0.13
N ILE A 129 -8.68 13.09 -0.30
CA ILE A 129 -8.27 13.74 -1.53
C ILE A 129 -8.17 12.71 -2.66
N THR A 130 -8.98 12.91 -3.69
CA THR A 130 -8.95 12.12 -4.92
C THR A 130 -8.01 12.74 -5.95
N VAL A 131 -7.29 11.88 -6.68
CA VAL A 131 -6.40 12.29 -7.78
C VAL A 131 -7.20 12.89 -8.94
N THR A 132 -6.77 14.06 -9.39
CA THR A 132 -7.31 14.79 -10.54
C THR A 132 -6.19 15.21 -11.49
N LYS A 133 -6.50 15.57 -12.75
CA LYS A 133 -5.48 16.03 -13.73
C LYS A 133 -4.69 17.25 -13.27
N GLU A 134 -5.27 18.07 -12.41
CA GLU A 134 -4.66 19.33 -11.95
C GLU A 134 -3.49 19.09 -11.00
N MET A 135 -3.36 17.86 -10.49
CA MET A 135 -2.26 17.40 -9.64
C MET A 135 -1.02 16.96 -10.43
N GLU A 136 -1.03 17.03 -11.77
CA GLU A 136 0.13 16.66 -12.59
C GLU A 136 1.36 17.49 -12.21
N GLY A 137 2.46 16.80 -11.89
CA GLY A 137 3.72 17.40 -11.51
C GLY A 137 3.71 18.12 -10.16
N MET A 138 2.68 17.90 -9.32
CA MET A 138 2.69 18.44 -7.96
C MET A 138 3.74 17.76 -7.08
N THR A 139 4.17 18.47 -6.04
CA THR A 139 4.87 17.88 -4.92
C THR A 139 3.95 17.92 -3.71
N VAL A 140 3.79 16.79 -3.02
CA VAL A 140 3.05 16.70 -1.76
C VAL A 140 4.01 16.22 -0.68
N ARG A 141 3.97 16.85 0.49
CA ARG A 141 4.87 16.52 1.59
C ARG A 141 4.15 15.68 2.63
N ILE A 142 4.81 14.63 3.10
CA ILE A 142 4.45 13.86 4.28
C ILE A 142 5.17 14.52 5.47
N PRO A 143 4.44 15.02 6.48
CA PRO A 143 5.07 15.56 7.68
C PRO A 143 5.79 14.44 8.45
N ASP A 144 6.92 14.77 9.08
CA ASP A 144 7.69 13.81 9.89
C ASP A 144 6.86 13.25 11.04
N GLU A 145 6.92 11.93 11.21
CA GLU A 145 6.42 11.25 12.41
C GLU A 145 7.27 11.49 13.67
N ALA A 146 8.42 12.17 13.56
CA ALA A 146 9.34 12.42 14.67
C ALA A 146 8.69 13.11 15.89
N ASP A 147 7.45 13.57 15.74
CA ASP A 147 6.66 14.18 16.78
C ASP A 147 5.41 13.38 17.23
N ASN A 148 5.10 12.24 16.59
CA ASN A 148 4.05 11.31 17.03
C ASN A 148 4.54 10.26 18.04
N LEU A 149 5.84 10.29 18.39
CA LEU A 149 6.43 9.40 19.39
C LEU A 149 6.33 10.02 20.80
N MET A 150 5.19 9.78 21.49
CA MET A 150 5.08 9.92 22.95
C MET A 150 5.25 8.57 23.65
#